data_AF-A0A851KC24-F1
#
_entry.id   AF-A0A851KC24-F1
#
_cell.length_a   1.000
_cell.length_b   1.000
_cell.length_c   1.000
_cell.angle_alpha   90.00
_cell.angle_beta   90.00
_cell.angle_gamma   90.00
#
_symmetry.space_group_name_H-M   'P 1'
#
loop_
_entity.id
_entity.type
_entity.pdbx_description
1 polymer ?
#
loop_
_entity_poly.entity_id
_entity_poly.type
_entity_poly.pdbx_seq_one_letter_code
_entity_poly.pdbx_strand_id
1 'polypeptide(L)'
;MAQSVVYADLKFAAGPSSTVPDDDDSPYENVPLGPVTAAPSPGGKGQQPLSRGGRWTRRWRVPTALLATSLLLLLLLLVAVVALGACHWQVTRSLQDSSRKHMAEQGRLSQELRAREQSLEQTQLELAWAREELQRAWHEGNISQLELQSRNAELGHTQQELAMLQEEMQVVQGKLSNSERNVRSLLACVNTDCCPRGWVLFRSKCLFISVTKKTWEQSQEDCAGRFAQLMVQ
;
A
#
# COMPACT_ATOMS: atom_id res chain seq x y z
N MET A 1 7.81 -16.55 16.85
CA MET A 1 8.90 -15.56 16.71
C MET A 1 8.33 -14.40 15.92
N ALA A 2 7.94 -13.32 16.58
CA ALA A 2 7.31 -12.15 15.95
C ALA A 2 8.39 -11.19 15.47
N GLN A 3 8.41 -10.86 14.18
CA GLN A 3 9.29 -9.83 13.63
C GLN A 3 8.57 -8.48 13.72
N SER A 4 9.11 -7.59 14.56
CA SER A 4 8.70 -6.19 14.65
C SER A 4 9.27 -5.41 13.48
N VAL A 5 8.41 -4.90 12.59
CA VAL A 5 8.82 -3.98 11.53
C VAL A 5 8.56 -2.55 12.00
N VAL A 6 9.62 -1.77 12.14
CA VAL A 6 9.58 -0.35 12.50
C VAL A 6 9.56 0.45 11.19
N TYR A 7 8.46 1.14 10.90
CA TYR A 7 8.41 2.12 9.81
C TYR A 7 9.03 3.44 10.30
N ALA A 8 10.05 3.92 9.61
CA ALA A 8 10.58 5.27 9.78
C ALA A 8 9.92 6.21 8.76
N ASP A 9 9.24 7.23 9.26
CA ASP A 9 8.63 8.31 8.49
C ASP A 9 9.74 9.31 8.09
N LEU A 10 10.04 9.43 6.80
CA LEU A 10 11.00 10.41 6.28
C LEU A 10 10.26 11.69 5.89
N LYS A 11 10.29 12.67 6.81
CA LYS A 11 9.77 14.03 6.59
C LYS A 11 10.86 14.89 5.94
N PHE A 12 10.69 15.25 4.67
CA PHE A 12 11.58 16.19 4.00
C PHE A 12 11.25 17.63 4.40
N ALA A 13 12.24 18.33 4.96
CA ALA A 13 12.15 19.75 5.24
C ALA A 13 12.28 20.55 3.93
N ALA A 14 11.37 21.49 3.72
CA ALA A 14 11.49 22.51 2.69
C ALA A 14 12.60 23.50 3.09
N GLY A 15 13.66 23.59 2.27
CA GLY A 15 14.67 24.64 2.35
C GLY A 15 14.40 25.76 1.34
N PRO A 16 14.79 27.02 1.64
CA PRO A 16 14.46 28.18 0.82
C PRO A 16 15.37 28.39 -0.40
N SER A 17 14.79 29.13 -1.35
CA SER A 17 15.38 29.70 -2.58
C SER A 17 16.67 30.49 -2.37
N SER A 18 17.59 30.34 -3.32
CA SER A 18 18.69 31.22 -3.79
C SER A 18 19.72 30.27 -4.44
N THR A 19 20.36 30.50 -5.57
CA THR A 19 20.80 31.73 -6.23
C THR A 19 21.32 31.32 -7.62
N VAL A 20 21.22 32.24 -8.56
CA VAL A 20 21.80 32.22 -9.91
C VAL A 20 23.30 31.86 -9.91
N PRO A 21 23.76 31.12 -10.94
CA PRO A 21 25.01 31.39 -11.66
C PRO A 21 24.66 31.68 -13.14
N ASP A 22 24.83 32.86 -13.73
CA ASP A 22 26.07 33.60 -14.06
C ASP A 22 27.24 32.68 -14.42
N ASP A 23 27.19 32.17 -15.65
CA ASP A 23 28.30 31.58 -16.39
C ASP A 23 28.38 32.31 -17.74
N ASP A 24 29.01 33.48 -17.72
CA ASP A 24 29.54 34.18 -18.89
C ASP A 24 30.97 33.66 -19.11
N ASP A 25 31.16 32.76 -20.09
CA ASP A 25 32.51 32.37 -20.54
C ASP A 25 32.51 32.23 -22.06
N SER A 26 32.85 33.35 -22.71
CA SER A 26 33.14 33.47 -24.14
C SER A 26 34.67 33.51 -24.32
N PRO A 27 35.32 32.50 -24.94
CA PRO A 27 36.76 32.52 -25.09
C PRO A 27 37.13 32.79 -26.55
N TYR A 28 37.17 34.04 -26.99
CA TYR A 28 38.05 34.44 -28.09
C TYR A 28 38.35 35.94 -28.05
N GLU A 29 39.46 36.32 -27.40
CA GLU A 29 40.15 37.56 -27.76
C GLU A 29 41.66 37.46 -27.52
N ASN A 30 42.38 38.14 -28.41
CA ASN A 30 43.78 38.59 -28.35
C ASN A 30 44.84 37.78 -29.10
N VAL A 31 45.19 38.28 -30.29
CA VAL A 31 46.60 38.41 -30.68
C VAL A 31 46.88 39.87 -31.06
N PRO A 32 47.66 40.63 -30.27
CA PRO A 32 48.27 41.87 -30.71
C PRO A 32 49.66 41.59 -31.28
N LEU A 33 49.96 42.09 -32.49
CA LEU A 33 51.33 42.33 -32.92
C LEU A 33 51.50 43.81 -33.29
N GLY A 34 52.31 44.52 -32.50
CA GLY A 34 53.12 45.64 -32.98
C GLY A 34 54.62 45.27 -32.87
N PRO A 35 55.58 46.17 -33.14
CA PRO A 35 55.44 47.53 -33.65
C PRO A 35 56.42 47.91 -34.79
N VAL A 36 56.25 49.16 -35.22
CA VAL A 36 57.00 50.03 -36.15
C VAL A 36 58.52 50.05 -35.95
N THR A 37 59.27 50.21 -37.05
CA THR A 37 60.54 50.97 -37.04
C THR A 37 60.59 51.95 -38.22
N ALA A 38 60.86 53.21 -37.90
CA ALA A 38 61.10 54.31 -38.83
C ALA A 38 62.39 55.08 -38.45
N ALA A 39 63.04 55.63 -39.49
CA ALA A 39 63.99 56.77 -39.55
C ALA A 39 65.49 56.52 -39.22
N PRO A 40 66.45 57.43 -39.55
CA PRO A 40 66.62 58.33 -40.73
C PRO A 40 68.09 58.43 -41.30
N SER A 41 68.23 59.07 -42.50
CA SER A 41 69.27 59.93 -43.16
C SER A 41 70.62 60.32 -42.46
N PRO A 42 71.61 61.04 -43.08
CA PRO A 42 71.76 61.61 -44.47
C PRO A 42 73.20 61.59 -45.11
N GLY A 43 73.31 62.02 -46.40
CA GLY A 43 74.30 63.06 -46.79
C GLY A 43 75.37 62.77 -47.88
N GLY A 44 75.38 63.59 -48.95
CA GLY A 44 76.56 63.87 -49.81
C GLY A 44 76.37 63.67 -51.32
N LYS A 45 75.70 64.56 -52.06
CA LYS A 45 76.21 65.70 -52.89
C LYS A 45 77.20 65.38 -54.03
N GLY A 46 76.87 65.87 -55.24
CA GLY A 46 77.80 66.12 -56.36
C GLY A 46 77.23 65.71 -57.73
N GLN A 47 76.29 66.46 -58.29
CA GLN A 47 76.48 67.41 -59.42
C GLN A 47 76.38 66.80 -60.84
N GLN A 48 75.32 67.25 -61.51
CA GLN A 48 75.06 67.35 -62.96
C GLN A 48 76.22 68.07 -63.72
N PRO A 49 76.28 68.09 -65.08
CA PRO A 49 75.12 68.18 -65.97
C PRO A 49 75.17 67.51 -67.36
N LEU A 50 74.01 67.63 -68.03
CA LEU A 50 73.79 67.73 -69.48
C LEU A 50 74.01 66.43 -70.29
N SER A 51 73.12 65.93 -71.16
CA SER A 51 72.14 66.62 -71.99
C SER A 51 71.17 65.60 -72.61
N ARG A 52 69.91 66.03 -72.80
CA ARG A 52 69.18 65.96 -74.08
C ARG A 52 68.87 64.58 -74.68
N GLY A 53 67.60 64.17 -74.59
CA GLY A 53 67.03 63.18 -75.52
C GLY A 53 65.64 62.69 -75.17
N GLY A 54 64.62 63.45 -75.56
CA GLY A 54 63.31 62.93 -75.99
C GLY A 54 62.51 61.98 -75.09
N ARG A 55 61.46 62.53 -74.46
CA ARG A 55 60.11 61.90 -74.49
C ARG A 55 59.80 61.49 -75.95
N TRP A 56 59.02 60.47 -76.30
CA TRP A 56 57.56 60.42 -76.28
C TRP A 56 57.10 58.98 -76.63
N THR A 57 56.78 58.12 -75.65
CA THR A 57 55.99 56.89 -75.87
C THR A 57 55.11 56.56 -74.65
N ARG A 58 54.55 57.60 -73.99
CA ARG A 58 53.78 57.44 -72.74
C ARG A 58 52.44 58.16 -72.76
N ARG A 59 51.64 57.95 -73.81
CA ARG A 59 50.26 58.46 -73.91
C ARG A 59 49.20 57.36 -74.09
N TRP A 60 49.62 56.09 -74.21
CA TRP A 60 48.74 54.91 -74.40
C TRP A 60 48.87 53.83 -73.30
N ARG A 61 49.68 54.05 -72.24
CA ARG A 61 49.84 53.10 -71.10
C ARG A 61 48.91 53.37 -69.91
N VAL A 62 48.28 54.54 -69.85
CA VAL A 62 47.35 54.92 -68.78
C VAL A 62 46.00 54.18 -68.89
N PRO A 63 45.33 54.12 -70.05
CA PRO A 63 44.07 53.37 -70.16
C PRO A 63 44.26 51.87 -69.98
N THR A 64 45.35 51.29 -70.48
CA THR A 64 45.67 49.86 -70.30
C THR A 64 45.99 49.49 -68.85
N ALA A 65 46.71 50.36 -68.12
CA ALA A 65 46.95 50.17 -66.69
C ALA A 65 45.67 50.31 -65.85
N LEU A 66 44.79 51.27 -66.16
CA LEU A 66 43.51 51.45 -65.48
C LEU A 66 42.54 50.28 -65.73
N LEU A 67 42.51 49.76 -66.95
CA LEU A 67 41.77 48.53 -67.29
C LEU A 67 42.33 47.33 -66.52
N ALA A 68 43.66 47.19 -66.43
CA ALA A 68 44.29 46.14 -65.65
C ALA A 68 43.98 46.24 -64.14
N THR A 69 44.00 47.44 -63.55
CA THR A 69 43.61 47.64 -62.14
C THR A 69 42.13 47.40 -61.89
N SER A 70 41.26 47.78 -62.84
CA SER A 70 39.82 47.51 -62.77
C SER A 70 39.52 46.01 -62.85
N LEU A 71 40.18 45.30 -63.78
CA LEU A 71 40.11 43.84 -63.89
C LEU A 71 40.60 43.16 -62.61
N LEU A 72 41.70 43.64 -62.02
CA LEU A 72 42.24 43.10 -60.77
C LEU A 72 41.27 43.31 -59.60
N LEU A 73 40.67 44.50 -59.48
CA LEU A 73 39.69 44.81 -58.44
C LEU A 73 38.42 43.98 -58.60
N LEU A 74 37.94 43.80 -59.83
CA LEU A 74 36.80 42.93 -60.13
C LEU A 74 37.10 41.46 -59.76
N LEU A 75 38.32 40.98 -60.02
CA LEU A 75 38.75 39.64 -59.67
C LEU A 75 38.83 39.44 -58.14
N LEU A 76 39.32 40.44 -57.40
CA LEU A 76 39.32 40.44 -55.94
C LEU A 76 37.90 40.44 -55.35
N LEU A 77 36.97 41.21 -55.91
CA LEU A 77 35.57 41.22 -55.49
C LEU A 77 34.89 39.87 -55.74
N LEU A 78 35.17 39.23 -56.88
CA LEU A 78 34.65 37.90 -57.17
C LEU A 78 35.14 36.87 -56.15
N VAL A 79 36.43 36.89 -55.82
CA VAL A 79 37.00 36.01 -54.79
C VAL A 79 36.35 36.26 -53.42
N ALA A 80 36.12 37.53 -53.04
CA ALA A 80 35.46 37.86 -51.78
C ALA A 80 34.01 37.34 -51.72
N VAL A 81 33.24 37.47 -52.80
CA VAL A 81 31.86 36.96 -52.87
C VAL A 81 31.83 35.43 -52.79
N VAL A 82 32.73 34.73 -53.48
CA VAL A 82 32.83 33.26 -53.40
C VAL A 82 33.23 32.82 -51.99
N ALA A 83 34.19 33.50 -51.35
CA ALA A 83 34.61 33.20 -49.99
C ALA A 83 33.47 33.41 -48.97
N LEU A 84 32.75 34.53 -49.05
CA LEU A 84 31.59 34.80 -48.20
C LEU A 84 30.46 33.78 -48.44
N GLY A 85 30.21 33.41 -49.69
CA GLY A 85 29.24 32.36 -50.05
C GLY A 85 29.61 31.01 -49.44
N ALA A 86 30.89 30.63 -49.49
CA ALA A 86 31.40 29.40 -48.87
C ALA A 86 31.28 29.44 -47.33
N CYS A 87 31.63 30.56 -46.70
CA CYS A 87 31.47 30.76 -45.26
C CYS A 87 29.99 30.70 -44.82
N HIS A 88 29.10 31.38 -45.52
CA HIS A 88 27.66 31.32 -45.25
C HIS A 88 27.13 29.90 -45.42
N TRP A 89 27.47 29.22 -46.50
CA TRP A 89 27.07 27.82 -46.71
C TRP A 89 27.58 26.90 -45.60
N GLN A 90 28.82 27.07 -45.16
CA GLN A 90 29.42 26.29 -44.07
C GLN A 90 28.71 26.54 -42.74
N VAL A 91 28.42 27.79 -42.38
CA VAL A 91 27.73 28.14 -41.13
C VAL A 91 26.28 27.64 -41.16
N THR A 92 25.57 27.84 -42.27
CA THR A 92 24.20 27.31 -42.44
C THR A 92 24.17 25.80 -42.31
N ARG A 93 25.14 25.09 -42.89
CA ARG A 93 25.25 23.64 -42.76
C ARG A 93 25.58 23.20 -41.34
N SER A 94 26.51 23.89 -40.67
CA SER A 94 26.86 23.63 -39.27
C SER A 94 25.65 23.80 -38.34
N LEU A 95 24.89 24.89 -38.51
CA LEU A 95 23.66 25.14 -37.75
C LEU A 95 22.58 24.08 -38.03
N GLN A 96 22.42 23.66 -39.30
CA GLN A 96 21.49 22.59 -39.65
C GLN A 96 21.86 21.26 -39.00
N ASP A 97 23.14 20.90 -38.97
CA ASP A 97 23.60 19.66 -38.34
C ASP A 97 23.40 19.69 -36.81
N SER A 98 23.66 20.81 -36.14
CA SER A 98 23.37 20.99 -34.72
C SER A 98 21.86 20.95 -34.42
N SER A 99 21.05 21.62 -35.25
CA SER A 99 19.59 21.60 -35.12
C SER A 99 19.00 20.19 -35.27
N ARG A 100 19.51 19.40 -36.21
CA ARG A 100 19.07 18.00 -36.40
C ARG A 100 19.38 17.13 -35.20
N LYS A 101 20.57 17.29 -34.60
CA LYS A 101 20.96 16.55 -33.39
C LYS A 101 20.03 16.90 -32.22
N HIS A 102 19.79 18.20 -31.98
CA HIS A 102 18.86 18.63 -30.94
C HIS A 102 17.43 18.16 -31.19
N MET A 103 16.92 18.19 -32.43
CA MET A 103 15.60 17.65 -32.74
C MET A 103 15.52 16.13 -32.49
N ALA A 104 16.58 15.38 -32.78
CA ALA A 104 16.64 13.94 -32.49
C ALA A 104 16.69 13.66 -30.99
N GLU A 105 17.49 14.42 -30.23
CA GLU A 105 17.58 14.31 -28.77
C GLU A 105 16.28 14.72 -28.08
N GLN A 106 15.70 15.84 -28.49
CA GLN A 106 14.40 16.30 -28.01
C GLN A 106 13.30 15.29 -28.34
N GLY A 107 13.33 14.71 -29.54
CA GLY A 107 12.47 13.59 -29.92
C GLY A 107 12.65 12.40 -28.98
N ARG A 108 13.88 11.98 -28.73
CA ARG A 108 14.23 10.85 -27.84
C ARG A 108 13.75 11.09 -26.40
N LEU A 109 14.08 12.25 -25.82
CA LEU A 109 13.65 12.62 -24.47
C LEU A 109 12.13 12.73 -24.36
N SER A 110 11.47 13.31 -25.36
CA SER A 110 10.01 13.39 -25.39
C SER A 110 9.36 11.99 -25.42
N GLN A 111 9.98 11.04 -26.12
CA GLN A 111 9.53 9.66 -26.16
C GLN A 111 9.76 8.94 -24.82
N GLU A 112 10.92 9.14 -24.19
CA GLU A 112 11.21 8.61 -22.85
C GLU A 112 10.22 9.15 -21.80
N LEU A 113 9.93 10.46 -21.82
CA LEU A 113 8.94 11.07 -20.94
C LEU A 113 7.54 10.52 -21.16
N ARG A 114 7.09 10.41 -22.42
CA ARG A 114 5.78 9.81 -22.74
C ARG A 114 5.68 8.37 -22.26
N ALA A 115 6.73 7.56 -22.45
CA ALA A 115 6.75 6.18 -21.98
C ALA A 115 6.71 6.10 -20.44
N ARG A 116 7.43 6.99 -19.75
CA ARG A 116 7.39 7.09 -18.29
C ARG A 116 6.02 7.54 -17.78
N GLU A 117 5.42 8.53 -18.43
CA GLU A 117 4.09 9.04 -18.12
C GLU A 117 3.03 7.94 -18.29
N GLN A 118 3.02 7.25 -19.43
CA GLN A 118 2.14 6.11 -19.68
C GLN A 118 2.35 4.99 -18.65
N SER A 119 3.60 4.69 -18.29
CA SER A 119 3.89 3.71 -17.24
C SER A 119 3.36 4.15 -15.88
N LEU A 120 3.49 5.43 -15.52
CA LEU A 120 2.96 5.97 -14.28
C LEU A 120 1.43 5.93 -14.27
N GLU A 121 0.77 6.37 -15.34
CA GLU A 121 -0.68 6.30 -15.50
C GLU A 121 -1.19 4.85 -15.35
N GLN A 122 -0.52 3.89 -16.00
CA GLN A 122 -0.85 2.47 -15.87
C GLN A 122 -0.71 2.00 -14.41
N THR A 123 0.40 2.30 -13.74
CA THR A 123 0.59 1.91 -12.34
C THR A 123 -0.43 2.56 -11.40
N GLN A 124 -0.86 3.80 -11.68
CA GLN A 124 -1.89 4.47 -10.90
C GLN A 124 -3.25 3.78 -11.05
N LEU A 125 -3.60 3.36 -12.27
CA LEU A 125 -4.84 2.61 -12.51
C LEU A 125 -4.79 1.23 -11.83
N GLU A 126 -3.67 0.52 -11.91
CA GLU A 126 -3.47 -0.77 -11.23
C GLU A 126 -3.58 -0.61 -9.71
N LEU A 127 -2.98 0.44 -9.13
CA LEU A 127 -3.09 0.74 -7.70
C LEU A 127 -4.51 1.12 -7.29
N ALA A 128 -5.23 1.88 -8.11
CA ALA A 128 -6.61 2.24 -7.85
C ALA A 128 -7.50 0.99 -7.83
N TRP A 129 -7.35 0.12 -8.83
CA TRP A 129 -8.07 -1.14 -8.90
C TRP A 129 -7.74 -2.07 -7.73
N ALA A 130 -6.45 -2.23 -7.40
CA ALA A 130 -6.02 -3.05 -6.27
C ALA A 130 -6.56 -2.52 -4.93
N ARG A 131 -6.67 -1.20 -4.76
CA ARG A 131 -7.28 -0.58 -3.58
C ARG A 131 -8.77 -0.87 -3.49
N GLU A 132 -9.52 -0.78 -4.58
CA GLU A 132 -10.94 -1.11 -4.59
C GLU A 132 -11.19 -2.58 -4.25
N GLU A 133 -10.38 -3.48 -4.81
CA GLU A 133 -10.51 -4.92 -4.52
C GLU A 133 -10.17 -5.23 -3.06
N LEU A 134 -9.11 -4.63 -2.52
CA LEU A 134 -8.76 -4.75 -1.10
C LEU A 134 -9.86 -4.19 -0.21
N GLN A 135 -10.44 -3.04 -0.57
CA GLN A 135 -11.57 -2.47 0.17
C GLN A 135 -12.76 -3.41 0.15
N ARG A 136 -13.10 -4.01 -1.00
CA ARG A 136 -14.20 -4.99 -1.09
C ARG A 136 -13.95 -6.20 -0.21
N ALA A 137 -12.78 -6.82 -0.33
CA ALA A 137 -12.40 -7.98 0.48
C ALA A 137 -12.39 -7.65 1.98
N TRP A 138 -11.98 -6.43 2.36
CA TRP A 138 -12.03 -5.99 3.75
C TRP A 138 -13.46 -5.82 4.26
N HIS A 139 -14.37 -5.24 3.46
CA HIS A 139 -15.78 -5.11 3.84
C HIS A 139 -16.44 -6.48 4.00
N GLU A 140 -16.21 -7.41 3.06
CA GLU A 140 -16.70 -8.79 3.14
C GLU A 140 -16.13 -9.51 4.38
N GLY A 141 -14.84 -9.32 4.66
CA GLY A 141 -14.19 -9.82 5.87
C GLY A 141 -14.80 -9.27 7.16
N ASN A 142 -15.13 -7.97 7.18
CA ASN A 142 -15.75 -7.34 8.34
C ASN A 142 -17.20 -7.82 8.56
N ILE A 143 -17.98 -7.97 7.48
CA ILE A 143 -19.34 -8.52 7.53
C ILE A 143 -19.31 -9.96 8.05
N SER A 144 -18.46 -10.82 7.47
CA SER A 144 -18.31 -12.21 7.92
C SER A 144 -17.83 -12.29 9.38
N GLN A 145 -16.99 -11.36 9.84
CA GLN A 145 -16.60 -11.29 11.25
C GLN A 145 -17.78 -10.96 12.17
N LEU A 146 -18.65 -10.02 11.79
CA LEU A 146 -19.87 -9.70 12.55
C LEU A 146 -20.84 -10.89 12.57
N GLU A 147 -21.01 -11.58 11.45
CA GLU A 147 -21.83 -12.79 11.38
C GLU A 147 -21.29 -13.90 12.30
N LEU A 148 -19.97 -14.11 12.30
CA LEU A 148 -19.33 -15.07 13.21
C LEU A 148 -19.54 -14.69 14.68
N GLN A 149 -19.45 -13.41 15.03
CA GLN A 149 -19.71 -12.96 16.41
C GLN A 149 -21.17 -13.23 16.81
N SER A 150 -22.13 -12.93 15.93
CA SER A 150 -23.54 -13.21 16.14
C SER A 150 -23.80 -14.71 16.33
N ARG A 151 -23.25 -15.56 15.43
CA ARG A 151 -23.33 -17.01 15.54
C ARG A 151 -22.68 -17.56 16.80
N ASN A 152 -21.56 -16.98 17.21
CA ASN A 152 -20.90 -17.39 18.45
C ASN A 152 -21.71 -17.02 19.69
N ALA A 153 -22.38 -15.86 19.69
CA ALA A 153 -23.33 -15.50 20.75
C ALA A 153 -24.54 -16.45 20.77
N GLU A 154 -25.11 -16.78 19.61
CA GLU A 154 -26.19 -17.76 19.48
C GLU A 154 -25.76 -19.15 19.99
N LEU A 155 -24.56 -19.61 19.63
CA LEU A 155 -23.97 -20.85 20.15
C LEU A 155 -23.82 -20.81 21.67
N GLY A 156 -23.36 -19.68 22.24
CA GLY A 156 -23.30 -19.50 23.69
C GLY A 156 -24.67 -19.59 24.36
N HIS A 157 -25.70 -18.98 23.77
CA HIS A 157 -27.07 -19.06 24.26
C HIS A 157 -27.62 -20.49 24.23
N THR A 158 -27.49 -21.17 23.10
CA THR A 158 -27.93 -22.58 22.97
C THR A 158 -27.18 -23.51 23.91
N GLN A 159 -25.89 -23.28 24.14
CA GLN A 159 -25.10 -24.05 25.12
C GLN A 159 -25.60 -23.83 26.55
N GLN A 160 -25.94 -22.59 26.91
CA GLN A 160 -26.52 -22.25 28.22
C GLN A 160 -27.88 -22.93 28.42
N GLU A 161 -28.73 -22.92 27.39
CA GLU A 161 -30.04 -23.56 27.40
C GLU A 161 -29.92 -25.08 27.55
N LEU A 162 -29.01 -25.71 26.80
CA LEU A 162 -28.68 -27.12 26.95
C LEU A 162 -28.18 -27.46 28.36
N ALA A 163 -27.35 -26.61 28.97
CA ALA A 163 -26.87 -26.81 30.33
C ALA A 163 -27.99 -26.73 31.36
N MET A 164 -28.90 -25.76 31.22
CA MET A 164 -30.07 -25.62 32.10
C MET A 164 -31.01 -26.82 31.96
N LEU A 165 -31.30 -27.24 30.73
CA LEU A 165 -32.12 -28.43 30.46
C LEU A 165 -31.48 -29.70 31.05
N GLN A 166 -30.14 -29.81 30.96
CA GLN A 166 -29.40 -30.92 31.55
C GLN A 166 -29.50 -30.93 33.08
N GLU A 167 -29.45 -29.77 33.74
CA GLU A 167 -29.65 -29.65 35.18
C GLU A 167 -31.09 -30.01 35.59
N GLU A 168 -32.09 -29.48 34.88
CA GLU A 168 -33.50 -29.84 35.12
C GLU A 168 -33.73 -31.34 34.99
N MET A 169 -33.14 -31.97 33.97
CA MET A 169 -33.19 -33.43 33.79
C MET A 169 -32.61 -34.16 35.01
N GLN A 170 -31.45 -33.73 35.52
CA GLN A 170 -30.85 -34.33 36.72
C GLN A 170 -31.74 -34.17 37.95
N VAL A 171 -32.36 -32.99 38.13
CA VAL A 171 -33.29 -32.74 39.23
C VAL A 171 -34.52 -33.66 39.12
N VAL A 172 -35.12 -33.76 37.95
CA VAL A 172 -36.27 -34.64 37.70
C VAL A 172 -35.89 -36.11 37.91
N GLN A 173 -34.74 -36.54 37.41
CA GLN A 173 -34.23 -37.90 37.60
C GLN A 173 -33.98 -38.21 39.08
N GLY A 174 -33.41 -37.27 39.83
CA GLY A 174 -33.22 -37.38 41.27
C GLY A 174 -34.53 -37.51 42.04
N LYS A 175 -35.53 -36.68 41.68
CA LYS A 175 -36.89 -36.77 42.24
C LYS A 175 -37.53 -38.12 41.94
N LEU A 176 -37.42 -38.61 40.71
CA LEU A 176 -37.96 -39.90 40.29
C LEU A 176 -37.33 -41.05 41.09
N SER A 177 -36.00 -41.06 41.23
CA SER A 177 -35.28 -42.07 42.02
C SER A 177 -35.65 -42.03 43.51
N ASN A 178 -35.89 -40.84 44.07
CA ASN A 178 -36.33 -40.71 45.45
C ASN A 178 -37.75 -41.23 45.65
N SER A 179 -38.68 -40.87 44.77
CA SER A 179 -40.04 -41.40 44.76
C SER A 179 -40.06 -42.93 44.58
N GLU A 180 -39.24 -43.46 43.68
CA GLU A 180 -39.09 -44.90 43.48
C GLU A 180 -38.60 -45.61 44.76
N ARG A 181 -37.61 -45.05 45.47
CA ARG A 181 -37.16 -45.56 46.77
C ARG A 181 -38.26 -45.52 47.82
N ASN A 182 -39.01 -44.42 47.90
CA ASN A 182 -40.14 -44.30 48.83
C ASN A 182 -41.22 -45.34 48.54
N VAL A 183 -41.58 -45.53 47.27
CA VAL A 183 -42.54 -46.56 46.85
C VAL A 183 -42.01 -47.95 47.18
N ARG A 184 -40.75 -48.27 46.87
CA ARG A 184 -40.12 -49.56 47.24
C ARG A 184 -40.15 -49.80 48.76
N SER A 185 -39.87 -48.78 49.57
CA SER A 185 -39.92 -48.89 51.03
C SER A 185 -41.34 -49.13 51.55
N LEU A 186 -42.35 -48.48 50.96
CA LEU A 186 -43.76 -48.73 51.30
C LEU A 186 -44.19 -50.12 50.86
N LEU A 187 -43.80 -50.55 49.65
CA LEU A 187 -44.09 -51.89 49.14
C LEU A 187 -43.39 -52.99 49.94
N ALA A 188 -42.20 -52.72 50.51
CA ALA A 188 -41.54 -53.67 51.38
C ALA A 188 -42.48 -54.07 52.52
N CYS A 189 -43.15 -53.13 53.18
CA CYS A 189 -44.13 -53.45 54.23
C CYS A 189 -45.36 -54.23 53.74
N VAL A 190 -45.75 -54.06 52.47
CA VAL A 190 -46.86 -54.81 51.87
C VAL A 190 -46.43 -56.25 51.53
N ASN A 191 -45.20 -56.42 51.02
CA ASN A 191 -44.69 -57.71 50.56
C ASN A 191 -44.01 -58.54 51.67
N THR A 192 -43.53 -57.91 52.74
CA THR A 192 -42.92 -58.59 53.91
C THR A 192 -43.82 -58.45 55.13
N ASP A 193 -45.06 -58.94 55.06
CA ASP A 193 -45.96 -59.16 56.21
C ASP A 193 -45.74 -58.24 57.44
N CYS A 194 -45.75 -56.91 57.27
CA CYS A 194 -45.41 -55.99 58.36
C CYS A 194 -46.61 -55.74 59.27
N CYS A 195 -46.43 -55.89 60.58
CA CYS A 195 -47.43 -55.53 61.58
C CYS A 195 -47.07 -54.24 62.33
N PRO A 196 -48.05 -53.45 62.79
CA PRO A 196 -47.79 -52.30 63.64
C PRO A 196 -47.05 -52.71 64.92
N ARG A 197 -46.32 -51.78 65.55
CA ARG A 197 -45.59 -52.08 66.80
C ARG A 197 -46.54 -52.62 67.87
N GLY A 198 -46.17 -53.73 68.50
CA GLY A 198 -46.98 -54.41 69.52
C GLY A 198 -48.00 -55.42 68.98
N TRP A 199 -48.04 -55.62 67.65
CA TRP A 199 -48.85 -56.65 67.00
C TRP A 199 -47.96 -57.81 66.55
N VAL A 200 -48.48 -59.03 66.63
CA VAL A 200 -47.80 -60.26 66.22
C VAL A 200 -48.34 -60.69 64.86
N LEU A 201 -47.43 -60.93 63.92
CA LEU A 201 -47.79 -61.51 62.64
C LEU A 201 -48.09 -63.00 62.80
N PHE A 202 -49.26 -63.43 62.32
CA PHE A 202 -49.63 -64.83 62.24
C PHE A 202 -50.42 -65.09 60.95
N ARG A 203 -49.86 -65.94 60.06
CA ARG A 203 -50.49 -66.32 58.77
C ARG A 203 -50.96 -65.10 57.95
N SER A 204 -50.07 -64.12 57.75
CA SER A 204 -50.36 -62.87 57.03
C SER A 204 -51.50 -62.02 57.63
N LYS A 205 -51.83 -62.23 58.92
CA LYS A 205 -52.71 -61.36 59.71
C LYS A 205 -51.97 -60.83 60.93
N CYS A 206 -52.21 -59.56 61.26
CA CYS A 206 -51.68 -58.96 62.47
C CYS A 206 -52.64 -59.18 63.63
N LEU A 207 -52.15 -59.79 64.71
CA LEU A 207 -52.90 -60.08 65.94
C LEU A 207 -52.38 -59.21 67.08
N PHE A 208 -53.29 -58.62 67.85
CA PHE A 208 -52.97 -57.90 69.07
C PHE A 208 -53.38 -58.74 70.28
N ILE A 209 -52.44 -58.96 71.20
CA ILE A 209 -52.67 -59.74 72.41
C ILE A 209 -52.70 -58.76 73.59
N SER A 210 -53.88 -58.58 74.20
CA SER A 210 -54.03 -57.71 75.37
C SER A 210 -53.28 -58.30 76.56
N VAL A 211 -52.43 -57.50 77.19
CA VAL A 211 -51.75 -57.85 78.45
C VAL A 211 -52.71 -57.90 79.65
N THR A 212 -53.84 -57.20 79.57
CA THR A 212 -54.86 -57.19 80.61
C THR A 212 -56.05 -58.07 80.23
N LYS A 213 -56.59 -58.80 81.21
CA LYS A 213 -57.84 -59.54 81.04
C LYS A 213 -59.02 -58.57 81.00
N LYS A 214 -59.91 -58.77 80.04
CA LYS A 214 -61.13 -57.99 79.81
C LYS A 214 -62.32 -58.94 79.65
N THR A 215 -63.55 -58.47 79.89
CA THR A 215 -64.74 -59.25 79.49
C THR A 215 -64.84 -59.34 77.97
N TRP A 216 -65.76 -60.16 77.47
CA TRP A 216 -65.93 -60.32 76.02
C TRP A 216 -66.31 -58.99 75.35
N GLU A 217 -67.26 -58.26 75.93
CA GLU A 217 -67.75 -56.96 75.43
C GLU A 217 -66.63 -55.92 75.46
N GLN A 218 -65.90 -55.84 76.57
CA GLN A 218 -64.74 -54.94 76.71
C GLN A 218 -63.62 -55.27 75.72
N SER A 219 -63.43 -56.55 75.41
CA SER A 219 -62.42 -56.99 74.44
C SER A 219 -62.84 -56.61 73.01
N GLN A 220 -64.13 -56.73 72.70
CA GLN A 220 -64.69 -56.32 71.41
C GLN A 220 -64.56 -54.81 71.20
N GLU A 221 -64.91 -54.00 72.21
CA GLU A 221 -64.76 -52.54 72.17
C GLU A 221 -63.29 -52.11 72.05
N ASP A 222 -62.37 -52.75 72.80
CA ASP A 222 -60.92 -52.47 72.71
C ASP A 222 -60.35 -52.82 71.32
N CYS A 223 -60.83 -53.90 70.69
CA CYS A 223 -60.46 -54.22 69.30
C CYS A 223 -61.01 -53.17 68.33
N ALA A 224 -62.29 -52.82 68.45
CA ALA A 224 -62.93 -51.83 67.58
C ALA A 224 -62.25 -50.45 67.69
N GLY A 225 -61.88 -50.02 68.91
CA GLY A 225 -61.15 -48.77 69.16
C GLY A 225 -59.73 -48.77 68.57
N ARG A 226 -59.16 -49.94 68.26
CA ARG A 226 -57.86 -50.11 67.61
C ARG A 226 -57.96 -50.37 66.10
N PHE A 227 -59.14 -50.17 65.52
CA PHE A 227 -59.44 -50.48 64.11
C PHE A 227 -59.21 -51.97 63.76
N ALA A 228 -59.50 -52.86 64.70
CA ALA A 228 -59.36 -54.30 64.53
C ALA A 228 -60.63 -55.06 64.95
N GLN A 229 -60.66 -56.35 64.65
CA GLN A 229 -61.76 -57.24 65.00
C GLN A 229 -61.30 -58.28 66.02
N LEU A 230 -62.15 -58.55 67.01
CA LEU A 230 -61.90 -59.60 68.00
C LEU A 230 -61.82 -60.96 67.28
N MET A 231 -60.71 -61.67 67.47
CA MET A 231 -60.53 -62.99 66.89
C MET A 231 -61.44 -63.99 67.62
N VAL A 232 -62.35 -64.61 66.88
CA VAL A 232 -63.23 -65.68 67.37
C VAL A 232 -62.79 -66.96 66.68
N GLN A 233 -62.50 -68.01 67.44
CA GLN A 233 -62.03 -69.30 66.95
C GLN A 233 -63.07 -70.39 67.19
#